data_AF-A0A7V2UW72-F1
#
_entry.id   AF-A0A7V2UW72-F1
#
_cell.length_a   1.000
_cell.length_b   1.000
_cell.length_c   1.000
_cell.angle_alpha   90.00
_cell.angle_beta   90.00
_cell.angle_gamma   90.00
#
_symmetry.space_group_name_H-M   'P 1'
#
loop_
_entity.id
_entity.type
_entity.pdbx_description
1 polymer ?
#
loop_
_entity_poly.entity_id
_entity_poly.type
_entity_poly.pdbx_seq_one_letter_code
_entity_poly.pdbx_strand_id
1 'polypeptide(L)' 'MESRKPFLLRIDPALWRELEAWAQQELRSVNAQIEYVLRDAVARRRGTGRGGRPDGAPPAP' A
#
# COMPACT_ATOMS: atom_id res chain seq x y z
N MET A 1 5.79 -21.05 3.44
CA MET A 1 4.92 -19.89 3.17
C MET A 1 4.10 -19.68 4.42
N GLU A 2 4.27 -18.55 5.09
CA GLU A 2 3.53 -18.28 6.33
C GLU A 2 2.06 -18.00 6.02
N SER A 3 1.16 -18.52 6.85
CA SER A 3 -0.28 -18.30 6.67
C SER A 3 -0.61 -16.82 6.89
N ARG A 4 -1.49 -16.27 6.04
CA ARG A 4 -1.98 -14.90 6.24
C ARG A 4 -2.75 -14.85 7.56
N LYS A 5 -2.38 -13.92 8.43
CA LYS A 5 -3.07 -13.70 9.71
C LYS A 5 -4.43 -13.02 9.46
N PRO A 6 -5.56 -13.69 9.72
CA PRO A 6 -6.86 -13.03 9.62
C PRO A 6 -7.00 -12.00 10.76
N PHE A 7 -7.56 -10.84 10.44
CA PHE A 7 -7.87 -9.81 11.42
C PHE A 7 -9.16 -9.09 11.03
N LEU A 8 -9.96 -8.68 12.02
CA LEU A 8 -11.14 -7.87 11.79
C LEU A 8 -10.71 -6.40 11.67
N LEU A 9 -10.94 -5.81 10.50
CA LEU A 9 -10.69 -4.40 10.25
C LEU A 9 -11.99 -3.62 10.39
N ARG A 10 -12.00 -2.57 11.23
CA ARG A 10 -13.04 -1.54 11.18
C ARG A 10 -12.58 -0.48 10.19
N ILE A 11 -13.38 -0.25 9.16
CA ILE A 11 -13.08 0.71 8.10
C ILE A 11 -14.30 1.60 7.88
N ASP A 12 -14.04 2.85 7.54
CA ASP A 12 -15.08 3.76 7.10
C ASP A 12 -15.76 3.21 5.82
N PRO A 13 -17.11 3.19 5.74
CA PRO A 13 -17.81 2.66 4.56
C PRO A 13 -17.49 3.39 3.25
N ALA A 14 -17.23 4.70 3.27
CA ALA A 14 -16.86 5.45 2.09
C ALA A 14 -15.48 5.02 1.59
N LEU A 15 -14.52 4.88 2.50
CA LEU A 15 -13.18 4.37 2.17
C LEU A 15 -13.24 2.94 1.60
N TRP A 16 -14.12 2.09 2.15
CA TRP A 16 -14.31 0.74 1.61
C TRP A 16 -14.75 0.76 0.14
N ARG A 17 -15.71 1.63 -0.20
CA ARG A 17 -16.20 1.78 -1.58
C ARG A 17 -15.11 2.26 -2.53
N GLU A 18 -14.27 3.18 -2.09
CA GLU A 18 -13.13 3.65 -2.89
C GLU A 18 -12.12 2.53 -3.14
N LEU A 19 -11.79 1.73 -2.10
CA LEU A 19 -10.90 0.58 -2.24
C LEU A 19 -11.48 -0.50 -3.16
N GLU A 20 -12.78 -0.74 -3.10
CA GLU A 20 -13.46 -1.70 -3.97
C GLU A 20 -13.42 -1.26 -5.44
N ALA A 21 -13.75 0.00 -5.72
CA ALA A 21 -13.68 0.56 -7.07
C ALA A 21 -12.24 0.50 -7.63
N TRP A 22 -11.24 0.84 -6.81
CA TRP A 22 -9.83 0.76 -7.22
C TRP A 22 -9.40 -0.69 -7.48
N ALA A 23 -9.81 -1.64 -6.63
CA ALA A 23 -9.54 -3.06 -6.84
C ALA A 23 -10.15 -3.58 -8.15
N GLN A 24 -11.37 -3.14 -8.49
CA GLN A 24 -12.02 -3.49 -9.75
C GLN A 24 -11.25 -2.94 -10.96
N GLN A 25 -10.79 -1.69 -10.90
CA GLN A 25 -9.98 -1.07 -11.96
C GLN A 25 -8.67 -1.83 -12.22
N GLU A 26 -8.05 -2.38 -11.17
CA GLU A 26 -6.81 -3.16 -11.28
C GLU A 26 -7.04 -4.68 -11.39
N LEU A 27 -8.28 -5.12 -11.66
CA LEU A 27 -8.68 -6.53 -11.83
C LEU A 27 -8.18 -7.44 -10.71
N ARG A 28 -8.33 -7.01 -9.46
CA ARG A 28 -7.88 -7.73 -8.27
C ARG A 28 -8.96 -7.84 -7.21
N SER A 29 -8.74 -8.73 -6.25
CA SER A 29 -9.59 -8.78 -5.05
C SER A 29 -9.33 -7.57 -4.16
N VAL A 30 -10.36 -7.15 -3.41
CA VAL A 30 -10.24 -6.07 -2.42
C VAL A 30 -9.19 -6.40 -1.37
N ASN A 31 -9.09 -7.65 -0.93
CA ASN A 31 -8.05 -8.09 0.01
C ASN A 31 -6.63 -7.93 -0.56
N ALA A 32 -6.42 -8.29 -1.82
CA ALA A 32 -5.14 -8.07 -2.48
C ALA A 32 -4.81 -6.58 -2.62
N GLN A 33 -5.82 -5.74 -2.88
CA GLN A 33 -5.64 -4.30 -2.94
C GLN A 33 -5.26 -3.69 -1.58
N ILE A 34 -5.95 -4.09 -0.51
CA ILE A 34 -5.60 -3.67 0.86
C ILE A 34 -4.17 -4.08 1.20
N GLU A 35 -3.79 -5.32 0.88
CA GLU A 35 -2.43 -5.81 1.12
C GLU A 35 -1.38 -4.98 0.36
N TYR A 36 -1.65 -4.63 -0.90
CA TYR A 36 -0.78 -3.78 -1.71
C TYR A 36 -0.59 -2.39 -1.08
N VAL A 37 -1.69 -1.71 -0.75
CA VAL A 37 -1.66 -0.36 -0.14
C VAL A 37 -0.90 -0.37 1.18
N LEU A 38 -1.15 -1.35 2.05
CA LEU A 38 -0.47 -1.45 3.34
C LEU A 38 1.02 -1.72 3.18
N ARG A 39 1.42 -2.60 2.24
CA ARG A 39 2.83 -2.87 1.95
C ARG A 39 3.54 -1.61 1.44
N ASP A 40 2.91 -0.86 0.54
CA ASP A 40 3.47 0.37 0.00
C ASP A 40 3.60 1.45 1.09
N ALA A 41 2.56 1.65 1.90
CA ALA A 41 2.58 2.59 3.02
C ALA A 41 3.70 2.28 4.03
N VAL A 42 3.89 1.00 4.38
CA VAL A 42 4.99 0.56 5.26
C VAL A 42 6.35 0.77 4.60
N ALA A 43 6.50 0.48 3.30
CA ALA A 43 7.74 0.69 2.57
C ALA A 43 8.11 2.18 2.49
N ARG A 44 7.16 3.05 2.19
CA ARG A 44 7.33 4.52 2.21
C ARG A 44 7.75 5.01 3.59
N ARG A 45 7.10 4.53 4.65
CA ARG A 45 7.47 4.85 6.05
C ARG A 45 8.90 4.41 6.38
N ARG A 46 9.37 3.29 5.82
CA ARG A 46 10.73 2.77 6.02
C ARG A 46 11.78 3.44 5.11
N GLY A 47 11.39 4.35 4.22
CA GLY A 47 12.30 4.93 3.23
C GLY A 47 12.72 3.96 2.12
N THR A 48 12.10 2.78 2.03
CA THR A 48 12.38 1.76 1.00
C THR A 48 11.27 1.70 -0.06
N GLY A 49 10.41 2.72 -0.09
CA GLY A 49 9.29 2.81 -1.01
C GLY A 49 9.77 2.88 -2.47
N ARG A 50 8.93 2.41 -3.39
CA ARG A 50 9.16 2.46 -4.84
C ARG A 50 8.97 3.90 -5.32
N GLY A 51 9.87 4.78 -4.90
CA GLY A 51 9.77 6.25 -5.05
C GLY A 51 10.82 7.04 -4.25
N GLY A 52 11.71 6.38 -3.51
CA GLY A 52 12.86 7.04 -2.85
C GLY A 52 14.10 7.04 -3.73
N ARG A 53 14.14 7.82 -4.81
CA ARG A 53 15.38 8.52 -5.15
C ARG A 53 15.27 9.90 -4.51
N PRO A 54 16.23 10.33 -3.68
CA PRO A 54 16.32 11.74 -3.36
C PRO A 54 16.67 12.44 -4.67
N ASP A 55 15.78 13.31 -5.14
CA ASP A 55 16.12 14.26 -6.19
C ASP A 55 17.27 15.14 -5.68
N GLY A 56 18.47 14.92 -6.24
CA GLY A 56 19.47 15.97 -6.46
C GLY A 56 20.20 16.59 -5.26
N ALA A 57 20.73 15.81 -4.31
CA ALA A 57 21.81 16.32 -3.46
C ALA A 57 23.17 16.10 -4.16
N PRO A 58 23.90 17.15 -4.59
CA PRO A 58 25.25 16.97 -5.12
C PRO A 58 26.18 16.43 -4.03
N PRO A 59 27.23 15.66 -4.38
CA PRO A 59 28.23 15.26 -3.40
C PRO A 59 28.89 16.52 -2.83
N ALA A 60 28.87 16.64 -1.50
CA ALA A 60 29.63 17.64 -0.77
C ALA A 60 31.15 17.42 -1.00
N PRO A 61 31.98 18.48 -0.94
CA PRO A 61 33.39 18.44 -1.31
C PRO A 61 34.24 17.48 -0.47
#